data_AF-A0A9P4NTL4-F1
#
_entry.id   AF-A0A9P4NTL4-F1
#
_cell.length_a   1.000
_cell.length_b   1.000
_cell.length_c   1.000
_cell.angle_alpha   90.00
_cell.angle_beta   90.00
_cell.angle_gamma   90.00
#
_symmetry.space_group_name_H-M   'P 1'
#
loop_
_entity.id
_entity.type
_entity.pdbx_description
1 polymer ?
#
loop_
_entity_poly.entity_id
_entity_poly.type
_entity_poly.pdbx_seq_one_letter_code
_entity_poly.pdbx_strand_id
1 'polypeptide(L)'
;MRFSIAIVAAFAGIVSAATTTTTAAVSTASCAAQNIVEACLGSTQPILDSCTPNDWKCMCAAQESVSTCYDNCPGDTLRVTANQKKDVYCQAAKAYVPELFNPKFLSSCYHSSKRVT
;
A
#
# COMPACT_ATOMS: atom_id res chain seq x y z
N MET A 1 1.70 -48.80 -15.92
CA MET A 1 2.56 -48.97 -14.73
C MET A 1 3.74 -48.03 -14.85
N ARG A 2 4.20 -47.48 -13.70
CA ARG A 2 5.53 -46.85 -13.44
C ARG A 2 5.63 -45.35 -13.76
N PHE A 3 6.09 -44.44 -12.90
CA PHE A 3 6.36 -44.39 -11.45
C PHE A 3 6.40 -42.88 -11.07
N SER A 4 5.92 -42.53 -9.88
CA SER A 4 5.88 -41.18 -9.31
C SER A 4 7.26 -40.63 -8.94
N ILE A 5 7.45 -39.30 -9.01
CA ILE A 5 8.40 -38.56 -8.14
C ILE A 5 7.72 -37.29 -7.65
N ALA A 6 7.39 -37.27 -6.36
CA ALA A 6 7.00 -36.09 -5.62
C ALA A 6 8.27 -35.39 -5.12
N ILE A 7 8.38 -34.07 -5.34
CA ILE A 7 9.43 -33.24 -4.73
C ILE A 7 8.76 -32.46 -3.60
N VAL A 8 9.00 -32.93 -2.36
CA VAL A 8 8.67 -32.21 -1.13
C VAL A 8 9.85 -31.27 -0.85
N ALA A 9 9.64 -29.96 -1.03
CA ALA A 9 10.57 -28.95 -0.52
C ALA A 9 10.17 -28.61 0.92
N ALA A 10 10.93 -29.14 1.88
CA ALA A 10 10.87 -28.73 3.27
C ALA A 10 11.59 -27.38 3.41
N PHE A 11 10.84 -26.30 3.64
CA PHE A 11 11.42 -25.03 4.03
C PHE A 11 11.69 -25.08 5.53
N ALA A 12 12.96 -25.24 5.90
CA ALA A 12 13.42 -25.08 7.28
C ALA A 12 13.16 -23.63 7.71
N GLY A 13 12.41 -23.47 8.81
CA GLY A 13 12.05 -22.17 9.37
C GLY A 13 13.30 -21.36 9.76
N ILE A 14 13.39 -20.14 9.25
CA ILE A 14 14.35 -19.15 9.73
C ILE A 14 13.72 -18.51 10.96
N VAL A 15 14.33 -18.71 12.14
CA VAL A 15 13.96 -17.93 13.32
C VAL A 15 14.58 -16.54 13.16
N SER A 16 13.78 -15.57 12.75
CA SER A 16 14.17 -14.17 12.79
C SER A 16 14.13 -13.75 14.27
N ALA A 17 15.28 -13.42 14.84
CA ALA A 17 15.34 -12.72 16.11
C ALA A 17 14.56 -11.41 15.96
N ALA A 18 13.33 -11.38 16.47
CA ALA A 18 12.52 -10.18 16.51
C ALA A 18 13.18 -9.23 17.50
N THR A 19 13.99 -8.30 16.98
CA THR A 19 14.28 -7.06 17.70
C THR A 19 12.93 -6.43 17.97
N THR A 20 12.49 -6.44 19.23
CA THR A 20 11.34 -5.68 19.70
C THR A 20 11.68 -4.20 19.60
N THR A 21 11.68 -3.67 18.38
CA THR A 21 11.50 -2.25 18.17
C THR A 21 10.07 -1.99 18.58
N THR A 22 9.90 -1.38 19.75
CA THR A 22 8.61 -0.86 20.21
C THR A 22 8.24 0.31 19.29
N THR A 23 7.82 0.00 18.07
CA THR A 23 7.10 0.95 17.24
C THR A 23 5.83 1.23 18.01
N ALA A 24 5.67 2.48 18.47
CA ALA A 24 4.46 2.90 19.13
C ALA A 24 3.28 2.52 18.22
N ALA A 25 2.49 1.54 18.64
CA ALA A 25 1.21 1.26 18.01
C ALA A 25 0.38 2.53 18.20
N VAL A 26 0.29 3.32 17.14
CA VAL A 26 -0.69 4.41 17.08
C VAL A 26 -2.03 3.70 17.11
N SER A 27 -2.65 3.66 18.29
CA SER A 27 -3.96 3.07 18.50
C SER A 27 -4.98 3.83 17.66
N THR A 28 -5.18 3.36 16.44
CA THR A 28 -6.29 3.76 15.59
C THR A 28 -7.57 3.13 16.11
N ALA A 29 -8.66 3.88 16.03
CA ALA A 29 -9.97 3.45 16.52
C ALA A 29 -10.30 2.03 16.03
N SER A 30 -10.87 1.21 16.92
CA SER A 30 -11.14 -0.23 16.78
C SER A 30 -11.41 -0.70 15.34
N CYS A 31 -10.37 -1.11 14.62
CA CYS A 31 -10.55 -1.83 13.37
C CYS A 31 -10.55 -3.34 13.64
N ALA A 32 -11.64 -4.02 13.27
CA ALA A 32 -11.74 -5.47 13.35
C ALA A 32 -10.70 -6.21 12.49
N ALA A 33 -10.10 -5.53 11.51
CA ALA A 33 -9.14 -6.04 10.56
C ALA A 33 -7.73 -5.44 10.73
N GLN A 34 -7.35 -5.03 11.96
CA GLN A 34 -6.05 -4.39 12.22
C GLN A 34 -4.87 -5.21 11.68
N ASN A 35 -4.90 -6.54 11.79
CA ASN A 35 -3.84 -7.41 11.27
C ASN A 35 -3.72 -7.35 9.73
N ILE A 36 -4.82 -7.09 9.03
CA ILE A 36 -4.86 -7.02 7.57
C ILE A 36 -4.25 -5.69 7.13
N VAL A 37 -4.62 -4.60 7.80
CA VAL A 37 -4.05 -3.28 7.52
C VAL A 37 -2.56 -3.26 7.84
N GLU A 38 -2.14 -3.81 8.97
CA GLU A 38 -0.74 -3.79 9.35
C GLU A 38 0.13 -4.64 8.41
N ALA A 39 -0.35 -5.81 7.97
CA ALA A 39 0.33 -6.61 6.96
C ALA A 39 0.39 -5.88 5.60
N CYS A 40 -0.71 -5.22 5.21
CA CYS A 40 -0.77 -4.44 3.97
C CYS A 40 0.19 -3.26 4.01
N LEU A 41 0.23 -2.50 5.11
CA LEU A 41 1.17 -1.41 5.35
C LEU A 41 2.62 -1.90 5.37
N GLY A 42 2.88 -3.05 6.00
CA GLY A 42 4.22 -3.68 6.02
C GLY A 42 4.77 -3.99 4.63
N SER A 43 3.90 -4.21 3.64
CA SER A 43 4.30 -4.41 2.25
C SER A 43 4.29 -3.14 1.38
N THR A 44 3.47 -2.14 1.73
CA THR A 44 3.26 -0.94 0.90
C THR A 44 4.07 0.28 1.35
N GLN A 45 4.30 0.46 2.65
CA GLN A 45 5.23 1.49 3.16
C GLN A 45 6.65 1.37 2.60
N PRO A 46 7.30 0.18 2.55
CA PRO A 46 8.63 0.09 1.95
C PRO A 46 8.65 0.44 0.46
N ILE A 47 7.54 0.22 -0.26
CA ILE A 47 7.41 0.65 -1.66
C ILE A 47 7.40 2.19 -1.72
N LEU A 48 6.65 2.84 -0.84
CA LEU A 48 6.64 4.31 -0.74
C LEU A 48 8.02 4.86 -0.37
N ASP A 49 8.72 4.25 0.59
CA ASP A 49 10.05 4.67 1.02
C ASP A 49 11.12 4.41 -0.05
N SER A 50 10.89 3.42 -0.91
CA SER A 50 11.76 3.15 -2.08
C SER A 50 11.57 4.14 -3.22
N CYS A 51 10.49 4.94 -3.21
CA CYS A 51 10.28 5.96 -4.21
C CYS A 51 11.35 7.05 -4.09
N THR A 52 11.98 7.38 -5.21
CA THR A 52 12.90 8.53 -5.28
C THR A 52 12.18 9.79 -4.81
N PRO A 53 12.83 10.69 -4.04
CA PRO A 53 12.24 11.97 -3.67
C PRO A 53 11.71 12.72 -4.90
N ASN A 54 10.47 13.19 -4.84
CA ASN A 54 9.74 13.84 -5.95
C ASN A 54 9.40 12.93 -7.14
N ASP A 55 9.56 11.61 -7.05
CA ASP A 55 8.91 10.69 -8.00
C ASP A 55 7.43 10.60 -7.65
N TRP A 56 6.71 11.66 -8.04
CA TRP A 56 5.30 11.82 -7.75
C TRP A 56 4.44 10.69 -8.33
N LYS A 57 4.88 10.04 -9.42
CA LYS A 57 4.17 8.87 -9.97
C LYS A 57 4.32 7.67 -9.04
N CYS A 58 5.55 7.35 -8.62
CA CYS A 58 5.81 6.28 -7.67
C CYS A 58 5.06 6.52 -6.35
N MET A 59 5.16 7.73 -5.81
CA MET A 59 4.52 8.10 -4.54
C MET A 59 2.98 8.02 -4.61
N CYS A 60 2.38 8.46 -5.72
CA CYS A 60 0.93 8.33 -5.95
C CYS A 60 0.49 6.85 -6.00
N ALA A 61 1.20 6.00 -6.76
CA ALA A 61 0.86 4.58 -6.88
C ALA A 61 1.04 3.81 -5.56
N ALA A 62 2.12 4.10 -4.83
CA ALA A 62 2.36 3.50 -3.52
C ALA A 62 1.31 3.97 -2.50
N GLN A 63 0.94 5.26 -2.49
CA GLN A 63 -0.12 5.74 -1.62
C GLN A 63 -1.52 5.23 -1.98
N GLU A 64 -1.81 4.95 -3.25
CA GLU A 64 -3.08 4.32 -3.61
C GLU A 64 -3.20 2.94 -2.97
N SER A 65 -2.11 2.18 -2.95
CA SER A 65 -2.05 0.88 -2.25
C SER A 65 -2.25 1.04 -0.74
N VAL A 66 -1.65 2.07 -0.14
CA VAL A 66 -1.84 2.42 1.30
C VAL A 66 -3.30 2.80 1.59
N SER A 67 -3.93 3.61 0.74
CA SER A 67 -5.35 3.95 0.87
C SER A 67 -6.24 2.71 0.83
N THR A 68 -5.97 1.79 -0.10
CA THR A 68 -6.69 0.51 -0.19
C THR A 68 -6.46 -0.39 1.01
N CYS A 69 -5.30 -0.32 1.67
CA CYS A 69 -5.12 -1.00 2.96
C CYS A 69 -6.19 -0.53 3.95
N TYR A 70 -6.36 0.78 4.09
CA TYR A 70 -7.33 1.37 5.02
C TYR A 70 -8.81 1.20 4.62
N ASP A 71 -9.12 0.80 3.39
CA ASP A 71 -10.50 0.44 3.00
C ASP A 71 -11.02 -0.79 3.76
N ASN A 72 -10.11 -1.66 4.23
CA ASN A 72 -10.45 -2.77 5.13
C ASN A 72 -10.80 -2.28 6.56
N CYS A 73 -10.55 -1.01 6.86
CA CYS A 73 -10.77 -0.38 8.16
C CYS A 73 -11.50 0.97 8.05
N PRO A 74 -12.82 0.97 7.75
CA PRO A 74 -13.60 2.19 7.60
C PRO A 74 -13.82 2.98 8.91
N GLY A 75 -13.45 2.42 10.07
CA GLY A 75 -13.43 3.13 11.36
C GLY A 75 -12.10 3.82 11.67
N ASP A 76 -11.05 3.56 10.88
CA ASP A 76 -9.71 4.07 11.16
C ASP A 76 -9.61 5.56 10.80
N THR A 77 -9.11 6.36 11.74
CA THR A 77 -8.90 7.80 11.58
C THR A 77 -7.80 8.12 10.55
N LEU A 78 -6.81 7.24 10.40
CA LEU A 78 -5.73 7.37 9.43
C LEU A 78 -6.19 7.14 7.99
N ARG A 79 -7.38 6.55 7.77
CA ARG A 79 -7.94 6.40 6.41
C ARG A 79 -8.09 7.76 5.71
N VAL A 80 -8.54 8.78 6.43
CA VAL A 80 -8.70 10.13 5.87
C VAL A 80 -7.33 10.72 5.54
N THR A 81 -6.35 10.57 6.43
CA THR A 81 -4.98 11.03 6.21
C THR A 81 -4.32 10.34 5.02
N ALA A 82 -4.48 9.01 4.87
CA ALA A 82 -3.95 8.25 3.75
C ALA A 82 -4.56 8.72 2.42
N ASN A 83 -5.87 8.91 2.37
CA ASN A 83 -6.55 9.44 1.19
C ASN A 83 -6.11 10.86 0.84
N GLN A 84 -5.93 11.72 1.83
CA GLN A 84 -5.40 13.06 1.59
C GLN A 84 -3.98 13.04 1.02
N LYS A 85 -3.10 12.15 1.54
CA LYS A 85 -1.75 11.97 1.00
C LYS A 85 -1.77 11.46 -0.45
N LYS A 86 -2.63 10.49 -0.75
CA LYS A 86 -2.86 10.01 -2.13
C LYS A 86 -3.23 11.18 -3.03
N ASP A 87 -4.21 11.99 -2.65
CA ASP A 87 -4.65 13.12 -3.47
C ASP A 87 -3.55 14.15 -3.69
N VAL A 88 -2.76 14.47 -2.66
CA VAL A 88 -1.63 15.40 -2.78
C VAL A 88 -0.56 14.87 -3.74
N TYR A 89 -0.13 13.61 -3.61
CA TYR A 89 0.90 13.05 -4.49
C TYR A 89 0.40 12.86 -5.91
N CYS A 90 -0.85 12.42 -6.09
CA CYS A 90 -1.41 12.26 -7.42
C CYS A 90 -1.66 13.62 -8.10
N GLN A 91 -2.03 14.67 -7.36
CA GLN A 91 -2.08 16.03 -7.91
C GLN A 91 -0.69 16.57 -8.26
N ALA A 92 0.31 16.34 -7.41
CA ALA A 92 1.70 16.68 -7.72
C ALA A 92 2.18 15.94 -8.97
N ALA A 93 1.84 14.65 -9.12
CA ALA A 93 2.15 13.90 -10.33
C ALA A 93 1.55 14.56 -11.56
N LYS A 94 0.25 14.94 -11.50
CA LYS A 94 -0.41 15.68 -12.59
C LYS A 94 0.30 16.97 -12.97
N ALA A 95 0.84 17.68 -11.99
CA ALA A 95 1.51 18.96 -12.21
C ALA A 95 2.93 18.80 -12.78
N TYR A 96 3.70 17.82 -12.29
CA TYR A 96 5.14 17.72 -12.55
C TYR A 96 5.53 16.63 -13.56
N VAL A 97 4.66 15.64 -13.83
CA VAL A 97 4.91 14.59 -14.83
C VAL A 97 3.76 14.46 -15.85
N PRO A 98 3.36 15.54 -16.55
CA PRO A 98 2.22 15.56 -17.47
C PRO A 98 2.35 14.55 -18.62
N GLU A 99 3.57 14.22 -19.04
CA GLU A 99 3.90 13.25 -20.09
C GLU A 99 3.43 11.82 -19.77
N LEU A 100 3.28 11.49 -18.48
CA LEU A 100 2.77 10.20 -18.01
C LEU A 100 1.23 10.18 -17.90
N PHE A 101 0.57 11.32 -18.14
CA PHE A 101 -0.89 11.47 -18.22
C PHE A 101 -1.40 11.31 -19.66
N ASN A 102 -1.01 10.20 -20.28
CA ASN A 102 -1.76 9.62 -21.39
C ASN A 102 -3.18 9.28 -20.88
N PRO A 103 -4.28 9.54 -21.62
CA PRO A 103 -5.67 9.29 -21.21
C PRO A 103 -5.98 7.92 -20.60
N LYS A 104 -5.19 6.88 -20.88
CA LYS A 104 -5.32 5.56 -20.23
C LYS A 104 -4.99 5.57 -18.72
N PHE A 105 -4.07 6.43 -18.27
CA PHE A 105 -3.67 6.53 -16.85
C PHE A 105 -4.43 7.63 -16.10
N LEU A 106 -4.81 8.72 -16.80
CA LEU A 106 -5.73 9.75 -16.31
C LEU A 106 -7.07 9.16 -15.84
N SER A 107 -7.59 8.16 -16.57
CA SER A 107 -8.77 7.43 -16.13
C SER A 107 -8.53 6.70 -14.81
N SER A 108 -7.36 6.14 -14.53
CA SER A 108 -7.17 5.45 -13.23
C SER A 108 -7.23 6.42 -12.05
N CYS A 109 -6.62 7.61 -12.14
CA CYS A 109 -6.68 8.62 -11.07
C CYS A 109 -8.05 9.35 -11.01
N TYR A 110 -8.65 9.72 -12.15
CA TYR A 110 -9.96 10.40 -12.19
C TYR A 110 -11.12 9.47 -11.84
N HIS A 111 -11.03 8.18 -12.21
CA HIS A 111 -12.03 7.17 -11.91
C HIS A 111 -11.89 6.64 -10.47
N SER A 112 -10.71 6.76 -9.85
CA SER A 112 -10.50 6.59 -8.40
C SER A 112 -11.24 7.69 -7.61
N SER A 113 -11.18 8.96 -8.04
CA SER A 113 -11.96 10.05 -7.43
C SER A 113 -13.48 9.95 -7.64
N LYS A 114 -13.94 9.29 -8.72
CA LYS A 114 -15.38 9.09 -9.00
C LYS A 114 -15.98 7.82 -8.41
N ARG A 115 -15.18 6.91 -7.87
CA ARG A 115 -15.66 5.68 -7.20
C ARG A 115 -15.96 5.87 -5.71
N VAL A 116 -15.70 7.05 -5.16
CA VAL A 116 -15.87 7.39 -3.72
C VAL A 116 -17.12 8.27 -3.47
N THR A 117 -18.04 8.33 -4.44
CA THR A 117 -19.39 8.91 -4.31
C THR A 117 -20.40 7.91 -4.84
#